data_AF-A0A2A4MUL6-F1
#
_entry.id   AF-A0A2A4MUL6-F1
#
_cell.length_a   1.000
_cell.length_b   1.000
_cell.length_c   1.000
_cell.angle_alpha   90.00
_cell.angle_beta   90.00
_cell.angle_gamma   90.00
#
_symmetry.space_group_name_H-M   'P 1'
#
loop_
_entity.id
_entity.type
_entity.pdbx_description
1 polymer ?
#
loop_
_entity_poly.entity_id
_entity_poly.type
_entity_poly.pdbx_seq_one_letter_code
_entity_poly.pdbx_strand_id
1 'polypeptide(L)'
;MKNLNLSPLKKLEIILDGEHKGFATDMLDRAGVKGYTIVNNLSGKGRHGFHEGHIMFNEDDVLVMIIAAVPEELVDPILEGLAPFYSG
;
A
#
# COMPACT_ATOMS: atom_id res chain seq x y z
N MET A 1 12.50 23.06 -22.88
CA MET A 1 12.22 21.99 -21.90
C MET A 1 13.52 21.21 -21.73
N LYS A 2 14.00 20.98 -20.50
CA LYS A 2 15.17 20.11 -20.30
C LYS A 2 14.80 18.70 -20.78
N ASN A 3 15.67 18.04 -21.54
CA ASN A 3 15.52 16.63 -21.85
C ASN A 3 15.58 15.86 -20.52
N LEU A 4 14.43 15.40 -20.04
CA LEU A 4 14.33 14.58 -18.85
C LEU A 4 14.59 13.13 -19.25
N ASN A 5 15.54 12.50 -18.58
CA ASN A 5 15.76 11.07 -18.73
C ASN A 5 14.70 10.35 -17.90
N LEU A 6 13.89 9.52 -18.57
CA LEU A 6 12.90 8.67 -17.91
C LEU A 6 13.51 7.28 -17.70
N SER A 7 13.29 6.71 -16.52
CA SER A 7 13.69 5.35 -16.19
C SER A 7 12.45 4.53 -15.81
N PRO A 8 12.32 3.29 -16.30
CA PRO A 8 11.17 2.46 -15.97
C PRO A 8 11.21 2.05 -14.49
N LEU A 9 10.06 2.08 -13.85
CA LEU A 9 9.82 1.59 -12.48
C LEU A 9 8.42 0.95 -12.44
N LYS A 10 8.14 0.21 -11.38
CA LYS A 10 6.81 -0.32 -11.08
C LYS A 10 6.17 0.53 -9.98
N LYS A 11 4.89 0.83 -10.13
CA LYS A 11 4.09 1.48 -9.09
C LYS A 11 3.19 0.43 -8.45
N LEU A 12 3.34 0.22 -7.16
CA LEU A 12 2.46 -0.61 -6.35
C LEU A 12 1.44 0.29 -5.66
N GLU A 13 0.18 -0.13 -5.70
CA GLU A 13 -0.93 0.46 -4.95
C GLU A 13 -1.49 -0.62 -4.03
N ILE A 14 -1.13 -0.54 -2.75
CA ILE A 14 -1.41 -1.56 -1.75
C ILE A 14 -2.54 -1.05 -0.87
N ILE A 15 -3.72 -1.68 -0.94
CA ILE A 15 -4.90 -1.29 -0.16
C ILE A 15 -5.11 -2.32 0.96
N LEU A 16 -5.17 -1.85 2.20
CA LEU A 16 -5.35 -2.68 3.40
C LEU A 16 -6.07 -1.89 4.51
N ASP A 17 -6.49 -2.60 5.55
CA ASP A 17 -7.05 -1.98 6.75
C ASP A 17 -5.99 -1.15 7.49
N GLY A 18 -6.40 -0.01 8.06
CA GLY A 18 -5.49 0.93 8.73
C GLY A 18 -4.68 0.31 9.87
N GLU A 19 -5.23 -0.69 10.58
CA GLU A 19 -4.55 -1.44 11.62
C GLU A 19 -3.28 -2.17 11.14
N HIS A 20 -3.22 -2.56 9.86
CA HIS A 20 -2.09 -3.28 9.28
C HIS A 20 -1.06 -2.34 8.63
N LYS A 21 -1.32 -1.03 8.61
CA LYS A 21 -0.42 0.00 8.02
C LYS A 21 1.01 -0.13 8.53
N GLY A 22 1.20 -0.21 9.85
CA GLY A 22 2.53 -0.26 10.48
C GLY A 22 3.34 -1.48 10.04
N PHE A 23 2.69 -2.63 9.91
CA PHE A 23 3.32 -3.84 9.39
C PHE A 23 3.72 -3.65 7.93
N ALA A 24 2.80 -3.18 7.08
CA ALA A 24 3.06 -3.01 5.65
C ALA A 24 4.23 -2.04 5.40
N THR A 25 4.32 -0.96 6.16
CA THR A 25 5.44 -0.01 6.07
C THR A 25 6.77 -0.61 6.54
N ASP A 26 6.80 -1.32 7.66
CA ASP A 26 8.03 -1.99 8.15
C ASP A 26 8.52 -3.06 7.16
N MET A 27 7.61 -3.78 6.53
CA MET A 27 7.92 -4.74 5.48
C MET A 27 8.57 -4.05 4.27
N LEU A 28 7.98 -2.95 3.77
CA LEU A 28 8.53 -2.17 2.66
C LEU A 28 9.94 -1.63 2.99
N ASP A 29 10.13 -1.12 4.21
CA ASP A 29 11.42 -0.63 4.68
C ASP A 29 12.47 -1.75 4.69
N ARG A 30 12.11 -2.95 5.18
CA ARG A 30 12.99 -4.13 5.18
C ARG A 30 13.29 -4.67 3.78
N ALA A 31 12.35 -4.55 2.85
CA ALA A 31 12.54 -4.89 1.44
C ALA A 31 13.45 -3.89 0.70
N GLY A 32 13.86 -2.79 1.34
CA GLY A 32 14.74 -1.78 0.74
C GLY A 32 14.00 -0.77 -0.15
N VAL A 33 12.69 -0.63 0.01
CA VAL A 33 11.91 0.41 -0.67
C VAL A 33 12.36 1.77 -0.17
N LYS A 34 12.66 2.69 -1.09
CA LYS A 34 13.25 3.99 -0.74
C LYS A 34 12.26 5.01 -0.20
N GLY A 35 10.97 4.76 -0.39
CA GLY A 35 9.90 5.63 0.07
C GLY A 35 8.54 5.22 -0.48
N TYR A 36 7.50 5.69 0.20
CA TYR A 36 6.11 5.45 -0.14
C TYR A 36 5.26 6.65 0.28
N THR A 37 4.07 6.74 -0.30
CA THR A 37 3.05 7.73 0.05
C THR A 37 1.83 7.01 0.59
N ILE A 38 1.25 7.49 1.68
CA ILE A 38 0.05 6.90 2.28
C ILE A 38 -1.15 7.82 2.03
N VAL A 39 -2.21 7.25 1.45
CA VAL A 39 -3.52 7.87 1.33
C VAL A 39 -4.44 7.24 2.37
N ASN A 40 -4.87 8.05 3.34
CA ASN A 40 -5.71 7.61 4.44
C ASN A 40 -7.20 7.86 4.15
N ASN A 41 -8.06 7.34 5.03
CA ASN A 41 -9.49 7.60 5.05
C ASN A 41 -10.22 7.17 3.75
N LEU A 42 -9.84 6.01 3.20
CA LEU A 42 -10.47 5.49 1.99
C LEU A 42 -11.76 4.75 2.32
N SER A 43 -12.74 4.91 1.43
CA SER A 43 -13.92 4.05 1.41
C SER A 43 -13.78 3.02 0.29
N GLY A 44 -14.37 1.84 0.46
CA GLY A 44 -14.23 0.78 -0.54
C GLY A 44 -15.23 -0.36 -0.35
N LYS A 45 -15.49 -1.09 -1.43
CA LYS A 45 -16.34 -2.29 -1.42
C LYS A 45 -15.52 -3.52 -1.72
N GLY A 46 -15.43 -4.43 -0.75
CA GLY A 46 -14.79 -5.72 -0.88
C GLY A 46 -15.79 -6.87 -0.90
N ARG A 47 -15.28 -8.11 -0.81
CA ARG A 47 -16.11 -9.32 -0.74
C ARG A 47 -17.01 -9.37 0.50
N HIS A 48 -16.56 -8.78 1.61
CA HIS A 48 -17.26 -8.78 2.89
C HIS A 48 -18.19 -7.57 3.11
N GLY A 49 -18.34 -6.71 2.11
CA GLY A 49 -19.22 -5.55 2.18
C GLY A 49 -18.50 -4.23 1.97
N PHE A 50 -19.12 -3.15 2.47
CA PHE A 50 -18.66 -1.78 2.28
C PHE A 50 -17.92 -1.29 3.53
N HIS A 51 -16.79 -0.63 3.32
CA HIS A 51 -16.02 0.08 4.34
C HIS A 51 -16.21 1.58 4.09
N GLU A 52 -16.86 2.28 5.03
CA GLU A 52 -17.06 3.73 4.96
C GLU A 52 -16.03 4.44 5.85
N GLY A 53 -15.21 5.31 5.27
CA GLY A 53 -14.20 6.04 6.02
C GLY A 53 -14.77 7.11 6.98
N HIS A 54 -16.02 7.52 6.79
CA HIS A 54 -16.60 8.67 7.47
C HIS A 54 -17.44 8.36 8.72
N ILE A 55 -17.72 7.08 9.04
CA ILE A 55 -18.63 6.71 10.15
C ILE A 55 -17.89 6.11 11.37
N MET A 56 -16.61 5.78 11.25
CA MET A 56 -15.84 5.24 12.37
C MET A 56 -15.19 6.38 13.17
N PHE A 57 -15.49 6.45 14.47
CA PHE A 57 -14.84 7.36 15.43
C PHE A 57 -13.34 7.07 15.65
N ASN A 58 -12.81 6.07 14.94
CA ASN A 58 -11.46 5.56 15.06
C ASN A 58 -10.79 5.59 13.69
N GLU A 59 -9.77 6.44 13.52
CA GLU A 59 -9.05 6.63 12.25
C GLU A 59 -8.27 5.38 11.80
N ASP A 60 -8.09 4.40 12.71
CA ASP A 60 -7.40 3.14 12.45
C ASP A 60 -8.28 2.08 11.75
N ASP A 61 -9.61 2.22 11.77
CA ASP A 61 -10.57 1.26 11.21
C ASP A 61 -10.91 1.53 9.73
N VAL A 62 -10.18 2.42 9.08
CA VAL A 62 -10.45 2.84 7.71
C VAL A 62 -9.38 2.31 6.76
N LEU A 63 -9.79 1.97 5.54
CA LEU A 63 -8.87 1.55 4.49
C LEU A 63 -7.79 2.62 4.24
N VAL A 64 -6.57 2.16 4.07
CA VAL A 64 -5.43 2.97 3.64
C VAL A 64 -4.90 2.43 2.32
N MET A 65 -4.33 3.32 1.51
CA MET A 65 -3.58 2.94 0.30
C MET A 65 -2.14 3.41 0.43
N ILE A 66 -1.20 2.48 0.28
CA ILE A 66 0.22 2.76 0.22
C ILE A 66 0.66 2.73 -1.25
N ILE A 67 1.23 3.83 -1.73
CA ILE A 67 1.77 3.98 -3.08
C ILE A 67 3.29 3.92 -2.99
N ALA A 68 3.91 2.93 -3.63
CA ALA A 68 5.36 2.78 -3.69
C ALA A 68 5.85 2.68 -5.13
N ALA A 69 6.89 3.44 -5.47
CA ALA A 69 7.60 3.32 -6.75
C ALA A 69 8.88 2.50 -6.52
N VAL A 70 8.95 1.32 -7.16
CA VAL A 70 10.01 0.33 -6.89
C VAL A 70 10.67 -0.16 -8.17
N PRO A 71 11.95 -0.56 -8.12
CA PRO A 71 12.57 -1.40 -9.13
C PRO A 71 11.78 -2.70 -9.34
N GLU A 72 11.84 -3.26 -10.56
CA GLU A 72 11.05 -4.44 -10.92
C GLU A 72 11.45 -5.67 -10.09
N GLU A 73 12.73 -5.80 -9.75
CA GLU A 73 13.28 -6.87 -8.92
C GLU A 73 12.75 -6.89 -7.47
N LEU A 74 12.17 -5.78 -6.99
CA LEU A 74 11.56 -5.72 -5.65
C LEU A 74 10.09 -6.10 -5.64
N VAL A 75 9.44 -6.27 -6.81
CA VAL A 75 8.00 -6.56 -6.86
C VAL A 75 7.69 -7.93 -6.23
N ASP A 76 8.33 -9.00 -6.69
CA ASP A 76 8.03 -10.36 -6.22
C ASP A 76 8.29 -10.52 -4.70
N PRO A 77 9.43 -10.06 -4.15
CA PRO A 77 9.65 -10.08 -2.69
C PRO A 77 8.59 -9.32 -1.89
N ILE A 78 8.10 -8.19 -2.43
CA ILE A 78 7.04 -7.41 -1.79
C ILE A 78 5.71 -8.20 -1.80
N LEU A 79 5.37 -8.81 -2.94
CA LEU A 79 4.16 -9.62 -3.06
C LEU A 79 4.19 -10.84 -2.12
N GLU A 80 5.33 -11.51 -2.00
CA GLU A 80 5.50 -12.65 -1.09
C GLU A 80 5.30 -12.24 0.39
N GLY A 81 5.88 -11.10 0.80
CA GLY A 81 5.73 -10.62 2.18
C GLY A 81 4.31 -10.10 2.50
N LEU A 82 3.56 -9.65 1.49
CA LEU A 82 2.17 -9.22 1.65
C LEU A 82 1.15 -10.36 1.53
N ALA A 83 1.52 -11.50 0.96
CA ALA A 83 0.61 -12.62 0.73
C ALA A 83 -0.21 -13.04 1.98
N PRO A 84 0.35 -13.08 3.21
CA PRO A 84 -0.42 -13.45 4.41
C PRO A 84 -1.64 -12.56 4.68
N PHE A 85 -1.65 -11.29 4.24
CA PHE A 85 -2.77 -10.36 4.44
C PHE A 85 -3.92 -10.59 3.48
N TYR A 86 -3.65 -11.19 2.33
CA TYR A 86 -4.63 -11.32 1.24
C TYR A 86 -5.07 -12.78 1.01
N SER A 87 -4.60 -13.71 1.84
CA SER A 87 -4.89 -15.15 1.71
C SER A 87 -6.25 -15.58 2.30
N GLY A 88 -7.11 -14.62 2.67
CA GLY A 88 -8.42 -14.84 3.30
C GLY A 88 -9.59 -15.01 2.32
#